data_AF-A0A950Q4P0-F1
#
_entry.id   AF-A0A950Q4P0-F1
#
_cell.length_a   1.000
_cell.length_b   1.000
_cell.length_c   1.000
_cell.angle_alpha   90.00
_cell.angle_beta   90.00
_cell.angle_gamma   90.00
#
_symmetry.space_group_name_H-M   'P 1'
#
loop_
_entity.id
_entity.type
_entity.pdbx_description
1 polymer ?
#
loop_
_entity_poly.entity_id
_entity_poly.type
_entity_poly.pdbx_seq_one_letter_code
_entity_poly.pdbx_strand_id
1 'polypeptide(L)'
;LAMMTEPSVVAPVLSQPSMPFPLGAKRRAGMGLTPREVSCAKERFEKENLSAIGLRFPSDRLVPDERFKTFKDTFGDKFEVIELKDEDAAKGTNISPHSVLTIHLYDLDPDGPTKKAEQRVIQFFKERTGA
;
A
#
# COMPACT_ATOMS: atom_id res chain seq x y z
N LEU A 1 0.65 -0.16 8.56
CA LEU A 1 0.94 1.24 8.97
C LEU A 1 1.05 1.40 10.48
N ALA A 2 0.48 0.52 11.32
CA ALA A 2 0.62 0.58 12.79
C ALA A 2 2.08 0.67 13.25
N MET A 3 3.00 -0.01 12.56
CA MET A 3 4.45 0.07 12.82
C MET A 3 5.03 1.49 12.73
N MET A 4 4.31 2.48 12.19
CA MET A 4 4.73 3.89 12.27
C MET A 4 4.80 4.42 13.71
N THR A 5 4.31 3.69 14.71
CA THR A 5 4.59 4.04 16.12
C THR A 5 6.04 3.79 16.52
N GLU A 6 6.79 3.05 15.72
CA GLU A 6 8.20 2.74 15.94
C GLU A 6 9.08 3.73 15.14
N PRO A 7 9.92 4.55 15.80
CA PRO A 7 10.75 5.58 15.14
C PRO A 7 11.63 5.06 14.00
N SER A 8 12.13 3.83 14.09
CA SER A 8 12.96 3.23 13.04
C SER A 8 12.23 2.99 11.70
N VAL A 9 10.89 3.02 11.69
CA VAL A 9 10.10 2.88 10.45
C VAL A 9 9.96 4.23 9.76
N VAL A 10 10.71 4.41 8.67
CA VAL A 10 10.74 5.67 7.88
C VAL A 10 10.22 5.53 6.44
N ALA A 11 9.99 4.30 5.99
CA ALA A 11 9.56 3.99 4.63
C ALA A 11 8.41 2.96 4.59
N PRO A 12 7.22 3.27 5.15
CA PRO A 12 6.11 2.34 5.16
C PRO A 12 5.55 2.04 3.76
N VAL A 13 5.46 0.76 3.40
CA VAL A 13 4.83 0.28 2.18
C VAL A 13 3.72 -0.73 2.53
N LEU A 14 2.52 -0.50 2.00
CA LEU A 14 1.34 -1.34 2.18
C LEU A 14 1.01 -2.03 0.85
N SER A 15 1.63 -3.19 0.62
CA SER A 15 1.28 -4.04 -0.53
C SER A 15 0.09 -4.91 -0.15
N GLN A 16 -1.07 -4.72 -0.80
CA GLN A 16 -2.33 -5.43 -0.56
C GLN A 16 -2.77 -5.51 0.92
N PRO A 17 -3.02 -4.38 1.61
CA PRO A 17 -3.38 -4.40 3.03
C PRO A 17 -4.81 -4.94 3.24
N SER A 18 -4.97 -6.26 3.34
CA SER A 18 -6.26 -6.97 3.41
C SER A 18 -6.96 -6.90 4.76
N MET A 19 -6.21 -6.57 5.81
CA MET A 19 -6.71 -6.55 7.18
C MET A 19 -7.17 -5.16 7.62
N PRO A 20 -8.23 -5.07 8.46
CA PRO A 20 -9.10 -6.17 8.89
C PRO A 20 -9.93 -6.73 7.72
N PHE A 21 -10.28 -8.02 7.74
CA PHE A 21 -11.13 -8.60 6.70
C PHE A 21 -12.38 -7.74 6.45
N PRO A 22 -12.71 -7.41 5.18
CA PRO A 22 -13.69 -6.39 4.80
C PRO A 22 -15.15 -6.86 4.95
N LEU A 23 -15.50 -7.44 6.10
CA LEU A 23 -16.84 -7.90 6.43
C LEU A 23 -17.66 -6.74 7.01
N GLY A 24 -18.57 -6.22 6.18
CA GLY A 24 -19.44 -5.07 6.50
C GLY A 24 -18.79 -3.71 6.25
N ALA A 25 -19.63 -2.69 6.07
CA ALA A 25 -19.22 -1.34 5.64
C ALA A 25 -18.11 -0.73 6.52
N LYS A 26 -18.20 -0.89 7.85
CA LYS A 26 -17.20 -0.37 8.79
C LYS A 26 -15.81 -0.97 8.57
N ARG A 27 -15.69 -2.28 8.30
CA ARG A 27 -14.39 -2.94 8.10
C ARG A 27 -13.84 -2.73 6.69
N ARG A 28 -14.73 -2.55 5.70
CA ARG A 28 -14.33 -2.15 4.34
C ARG A 28 -13.57 -0.83 4.32
N ALA A 29 -14.02 0.17 5.07
CA ALA A 29 -13.32 1.45 5.23
C ALA A 29 -12.16 1.40 6.26
N GLY A 30 -12.00 0.30 7.00
CA GLY A 30 -11.06 0.22 8.11
C GLY A 30 -9.60 0.12 7.64
N MET A 31 -8.74 1.01 8.15
CA MET A 31 -7.27 0.97 7.95
C MET A 31 -6.56 -0.05 8.86
N GLY A 32 -7.26 -0.64 9.84
CA GLY A 32 -6.64 -1.51 10.85
C GLY A 32 -5.77 -0.75 11.85
N LEU A 33 -6.07 0.52 12.10
CA LEU A 33 -5.35 1.40 13.02
C LEU A 33 -6.29 1.92 14.10
N THR A 34 -5.78 2.06 15.31
CA THR A 34 -6.42 2.80 16.39
C THR A 34 -6.29 4.32 16.16
N PRO A 35 -7.15 5.15 16.78
CA PRO A 35 -7.02 6.61 16.69
C PRO A 35 -5.65 7.15 17.14
N ARG A 36 -5.05 6.51 18.15
CA ARG A 36 -3.71 6.87 18.65
C ARG A 36 -2.62 6.60 17.60
N GLU A 37 -2.67 5.45 16.94
CA GLU A 37 -1.72 5.11 15.87
C GLU A 37 -1.88 6.04 14.66
N VAL A 38 -3.11 6.41 14.30
CA VAL A 38 -3.35 7.40 13.24
C VAL A 38 -2.74 8.76 13.63
N SER A 39 -2.97 9.24 14.85
CA SER A 39 -2.40 10.50 15.32
C SER A 39 -0.88 10.48 15.31
N CYS A 40 -0.27 9.39 15.79
CA CYS A 40 1.18 9.22 15.77
C CYS A 40 1.73 9.23 14.34
N ALA A 41 1.12 8.47 13.42
CA ALA A 41 1.56 8.47 12.03
C ALA A 41 1.44 9.85 11.36
N LYS A 42 0.35 10.59 11.61
CA LYS A 42 0.19 11.97 11.09
C LYS A 42 1.29 12.91 11.60
N GLU A 43 1.52 12.91 12.91
CA GLU A 43 2.54 13.74 13.54
C GLU A 43 3.93 13.45 12.96
N ARG A 44 4.26 12.17 12.79
CA ARG A 44 5.54 11.78 12.17
C ARG A 44 5.63 12.18 10.70
N PHE A 45 4.56 12.01 9.92
CA PHE A 45 4.53 12.44 8.52
C PHE A 45 4.81 13.93 8.35
N GLU A 46 4.33 14.75 9.27
CA GLU A 46 4.58 16.19 9.29
C GLU A 46 6.00 16.51 9.78
N LYS A 47 6.38 16.04 10.98
CA LYS A 47 7.64 16.43 11.64
C LYS A 47 8.89 15.86 10.97
N GLU A 48 8.83 14.63 10.50
CA GLU A 48 9.95 13.90 9.89
C GLU A 48 9.86 13.92 8.35
N ASN A 49 8.90 14.68 7.80
CA ASN A 49 8.63 14.75 6.36
C ASN A 49 8.38 13.34 5.75
N LEU A 50 7.75 12.41 6.48
CA LEU A 50 7.51 11.03 6.04
C LEU A 50 6.33 10.91 5.06
N SER A 51 6.26 9.76 4.39
CA SER A 51 5.20 9.39 3.45
C SER A 51 5.07 7.86 3.42
N ALA A 52 4.03 7.34 2.77
CA ALA A 52 3.79 5.92 2.56
C ALA A 52 3.37 5.64 1.12
N ILE A 53 3.60 4.39 0.68
CA ILE A 53 3.05 3.85 -0.56
C ILE A 53 2.00 2.79 -0.20
N GLY A 54 0.84 2.83 -0.85
CA GLY A 54 -0.16 1.76 -0.86
C GLY A 54 -0.31 1.18 -2.25
N LEU A 55 -0.23 -0.14 -2.38
CA LEU A 55 -0.39 -0.86 -3.65
C LEU A 55 -1.56 -1.83 -3.59
N ARG A 56 -2.36 -1.90 -4.67
CA ARG A 56 -3.44 -2.88 -4.81
C ARG A 56 -3.83 -3.13 -6.27
N PHE A 57 -4.65 -4.17 -6.46
CA PHE A 57 -5.53 -4.30 -7.61
C PHE A 57 -6.94 -3.84 -7.22
N PRO A 58 -7.60 -2.93 -7.97
CA PRO A 58 -8.97 -2.49 -7.65
C PRO A 58 -10.02 -3.62 -7.64
N SER A 59 -9.77 -4.72 -8.36
CA SER A 59 -10.63 -5.91 -8.36
C SER A 59 -10.56 -6.73 -7.06
N ASP A 60 -9.54 -6.50 -6.23
CA ASP A 60 -9.25 -7.28 -5.03
C ASP A 60 -10.31 -7.02 -3.95
N ARG A 61 -11.20 -8.00 -3.77
CA ARG A 61 -12.29 -7.94 -2.79
C ARG A 61 -11.79 -7.89 -1.34
N LEU A 62 -10.55 -8.29 -1.07
CA LEU A 62 -9.95 -8.19 0.25
C LEU A 62 -9.42 -6.78 0.54
N VAL A 63 -9.21 -5.96 -0.49
CA VAL A 63 -8.62 -4.61 -0.41
C VAL A 63 -9.53 -3.60 -1.13
N PRO A 64 -10.71 -3.30 -0.55
CA PRO A 64 -11.75 -2.56 -1.24
C PRO A 64 -11.45 -1.06 -1.32
N ASP A 65 -12.13 -0.37 -2.24
CA ASP A 65 -11.93 1.07 -2.54
C ASP A 65 -12.09 1.95 -1.32
N GLU A 66 -13.04 1.62 -0.44
CA GLU A 66 -13.31 2.41 0.76
C GLU A 66 -12.09 2.48 1.71
N ARG A 67 -11.27 1.42 1.74
CA ARG A 67 -10.04 1.40 2.55
C ARG A 67 -9.02 2.38 2.01
N PHE A 68 -8.77 2.35 0.70
CA PHE A 68 -7.79 3.22 0.05
C PHE A 68 -8.26 4.68 0.03
N LYS A 69 -9.56 4.90 -0.14
CA LYS A 69 -10.17 6.22 0.07
C LYS A 69 -9.90 6.71 1.49
N THR A 70 -10.09 5.86 2.51
CA THR A 70 -9.85 6.24 3.90
C THR A 70 -8.38 6.56 4.17
N PHE A 71 -7.43 5.80 3.61
CA PHE A 71 -6.01 6.14 3.67
C PHE A 71 -5.72 7.50 3.03
N LYS A 72 -6.26 7.75 1.82
CA LYS A 72 -6.06 9.00 1.10
C LYS A 72 -6.69 10.19 1.81
N ASP A 73 -7.92 10.05 2.32
CA ASP A 73 -8.59 11.08 3.13
C ASP A 73 -7.81 11.38 4.43
N THR A 74 -7.17 10.36 5.03
CA THR A 74 -6.46 10.51 6.30
C THR A 74 -5.09 11.18 6.13
N PHE A 75 -4.32 10.77 5.12
CA PHE A 75 -2.90 11.13 4.97
C PHE A 75 -2.62 12.04 3.76
N GLY A 76 -3.63 12.33 2.93
CA GLY A 76 -3.51 13.22 1.79
C GLY A 76 -2.44 12.80 0.79
N ASP A 77 -1.62 13.75 0.34
CA ASP A 77 -0.56 13.52 -0.64
C ASP A 77 0.67 12.82 -0.10
N LYS A 78 0.76 12.66 1.23
CA LYS A 78 1.78 11.81 1.86
C LYS A 78 1.47 10.32 1.72
N PHE A 79 0.29 9.94 1.22
CA PHE A 79 -0.06 8.56 0.89
C PHE A 79 -0.17 8.41 -0.64
N GLU A 80 0.88 7.86 -1.23
CA GLU A 80 0.94 7.55 -2.65
C GLU A 80 0.18 6.24 -2.91
N VAL A 81 -0.75 6.28 -3.87
CA VAL A 81 -1.59 5.15 -4.23
C VAL A 81 -1.14 4.64 -5.60
N ILE A 82 -0.77 3.36 -5.65
CA ILE A 82 -0.44 2.65 -6.89
C ILE A 82 -1.51 1.58 -7.11
N GLU A 83 -2.29 1.74 -8.16
CA GLU A 83 -3.32 0.77 -8.56
C GLU A 83 -2.94 0.13 -9.88
N LEU A 84 -2.90 -1.20 -9.88
CA LEU A 84 -2.62 -2.01 -11.05
C LEU A 84 -3.89 -2.69 -11.52
N LYS A 85 -4.02 -2.90 -12.83
CA LYS A 85 -5.15 -3.62 -13.41
C LYS A 85 -4.87 -5.12 -13.38
N ASP A 86 -5.93 -5.92 -13.37
CA ASP A 86 -5.84 -7.39 -13.47
C ASP A 86 -5.10 -7.84 -14.75
N GLU A 87 -5.19 -7.03 -15.79
CA GLU A 87 -4.50 -7.20 -17.06
C GLU A 87 -2.97 -7.13 -16.89
N ASP A 88 -2.48 -6.30 -15.97
CA ASP A 88 -1.05 -6.09 -15.69
C ASP A 88 -0.45 -7.24 -14.86
N ALA A 89 -1.29 -7.96 -14.11
CA ALA A 89 -0.86 -9.05 -13.24
C ALA A 89 -0.26 -10.21 -14.05
N ALA A 90 0.76 -10.86 -13.48
CA ALA A 90 1.29 -12.12 -13.99
C ALA A 90 0.16 -13.15 -14.21
N LYS A 91 0.22 -13.89 -15.32
CA LYS A 91 -0.79 -14.89 -15.70
C LYS A 91 -0.42 -16.27 -15.15
N GLY A 92 -1.42 -17.16 -15.05
CA GLY A 92 -1.22 -18.55 -14.63
C GLY A 92 -0.98 -18.74 -13.12
N THR A 93 -1.34 -17.77 -12.29
CA THR A 93 -1.09 -17.77 -10.84
C THR A 93 -2.10 -18.60 -10.02
N ASN A 94 -3.17 -19.12 -10.66
CA ASN A 94 -4.29 -19.86 -10.04
C ASN A 94 -5.02 -19.10 -8.90
N ILE A 95 -4.74 -17.82 -8.70
CA ILE A 95 -5.33 -16.96 -7.68
C ILE A 95 -5.70 -15.64 -8.35
N SER A 96 -6.82 -15.03 -7.95
CA SER A 96 -7.18 -13.69 -8.42
C SER A 96 -6.11 -12.65 -8.01
N PRO A 97 -5.93 -11.56 -8.78
CA PRO A 97 -5.00 -10.49 -8.46
C PRO A 97 -5.14 -9.99 -7.01
N HIS A 98 -4.04 -10.13 -6.25
CA HIS A 98 -3.97 -9.79 -4.83
C HIS A 98 -2.53 -9.42 -4.45
N SER A 99 -1.58 -10.35 -4.62
CA SER A 99 -0.17 -10.17 -4.20
C SER A 99 0.64 -9.34 -5.20
N VAL A 100 0.63 -8.01 -5.07
CA VAL A 100 1.17 -7.04 -6.05
C VAL A 100 2.66 -7.23 -6.34
N LEU A 101 3.49 -7.34 -5.30
CA LEU A 101 4.95 -7.40 -5.41
C LEU A 101 5.51 -8.83 -5.34
N THR A 102 4.65 -9.86 -5.45
CA THR A 102 5.08 -11.27 -5.38
C THR A 102 4.39 -12.10 -6.45
N ILE A 103 3.30 -12.82 -6.12
CA ILE A 103 2.65 -13.77 -7.03
C ILE A 103 2.20 -13.12 -8.34
N HIS A 104 1.75 -11.86 -8.30
CA HIS A 104 1.25 -11.15 -9.47
C HIS A 104 2.28 -10.20 -10.10
N LEU A 105 3.52 -10.20 -9.60
CA LEU A 105 4.62 -9.48 -10.22
C LEU A 105 4.98 -10.15 -11.56
N TYR A 106 4.89 -9.41 -12.66
CA TYR A 106 5.18 -9.95 -13.99
C TYR A 106 6.61 -9.61 -14.44
N ASP A 107 7.58 -10.45 -14.06
CA ASP A 107 9.01 -10.24 -14.36
C ASP A 107 9.39 -10.36 -15.85
N LEU A 108 8.56 -11.01 -16.66
CA LEU A 108 8.82 -11.17 -18.10
C LEU A 108 8.59 -9.88 -18.90
N ASP A 109 7.93 -8.88 -18.31
CA ASP A 109 7.76 -7.54 -18.87
C ASP A 109 8.50 -6.50 -18.00
N PRO A 110 9.80 -6.27 -18.25
CA PRO A 110 10.63 -5.39 -17.40
C PRO A 110 10.18 -3.93 -17.41
N ASP A 111 9.48 -3.49 -18.45
CA ASP A 111 8.93 -2.14 -18.60
C ASP A 111 7.43 -2.07 -18.24
N GLY A 112 6.87 -3.21 -17.82
CA GLY A 112 5.46 -3.38 -17.51
C GLY A 112 5.02 -2.68 -16.22
N PRO A 113 3.70 -2.51 -16.01
CA PRO A 113 3.19 -1.76 -14.86
C PRO A 113 3.58 -2.37 -13.50
N THR A 114 3.62 -3.70 -13.36
CA THR A 114 4.03 -4.35 -12.11
C THR A 114 5.50 -4.11 -11.78
N LYS A 115 6.39 -4.09 -12.79
CA LYS A 115 7.82 -3.82 -12.60
C LYS A 115 8.10 -2.36 -12.31
N LYS A 116 7.36 -1.44 -12.93
CA LYS A 116 7.40 -0.01 -12.57
C LYS A 116 6.94 0.22 -11.13
N ALA A 117 5.91 -0.49 -10.66
CA ALA A 117 5.46 -0.40 -9.27
C ALA A 117 6.53 -0.90 -8.28
N GLU A 118 7.17 -2.04 -8.58
CA GLU A 118 8.29 -2.56 -7.79
C GLU A 118 9.47 -1.57 -7.77
N GLN A 119 9.90 -1.08 -8.94
CA GLN A 119 10.97 -0.10 -9.05
C GLN A 119 10.66 1.18 -8.26
N ARG A 120 9.41 1.65 -8.29
CA ARG A 120 8.97 2.81 -7.49
C ARG A 120 9.10 2.54 -5.99
N VAL A 121 8.74 1.35 -5.52
CA VAL A 121 8.90 0.93 -4.12
C VAL A 121 10.37 0.85 -3.72
N ILE A 122 11.23 0.25 -4.56
CA ILE A 122 12.68 0.21 -4.31
C ILE A 122 13.26 1.62 -4.25
N GLN A 123 12.87 2.48 -5.18
CA GLN A 123 13.31 3.87 -5.22
C GLN A 123 12.87 4.63 -3.96
N PHE A 124 11.64 4.41 -3.50
CA PHE A 124 11.15 4.97 -2.24
C PHE A 124 11.96 4.51 -1.03
N PHE A 125 12.39 3.24 -0.99
CA PHE A 125 13.29 2.78 0.06
C PHE A 125 14.62 3.52 0.02
N LYS A 126 15.27 3.62 -1.15
CA LYS A 126 16.54 4.37 -1.31
C LYS A 126 16.42 5.82 -0.84
N GLU A 127 15.35 6.50 -1.23
CA GLU A 127 15.05 7.88 -0.83
C GLU A 127 14.92 8.06 0.69
N ARG A 128 14.41 7.04 1.38
CA ARG A 128 14.05 7.12 2.80
C ARG A 128 15.08 6.54 3.75
N THR A 129 15.85 5.55 3.31
CA THR A 129 16.81 4.84 4.16
C THR A 129 18.26 5.15 3.78
N GLY A 130 18.51 5.82 2.64
CA GLY A 130 19.85 6.13 2.16
C GLY A 130 20.65 4.89 1.70
N ALA A 131 19.96 3.77 1.46
CA ALA A 131 20.52 2.54 0.92
C ALA A 131 20.72 2.58 -0.60
#